data_AF-A0A7R9WSJ2-F1
#
_entry.id   AF-A0A7R9WSJ2-F1
#
_cell.length_a   1.000
_cell.length_b   1.000
_cell.length_c   1.000
_cell.angle_alpha   90.00
_cell.angle_beta   90.00
_cell.angle_gamma   90.00
#
_symmetry.space_group_name_H-M   'P 1'
#
loop_
_entity.id
_entity.type
_entity.pdbx_description
1 polymer ?
#
loop_
_entity_poly.entity_id
_entity_poly.type
_entity_poly.pdbx_seq_one_letter_code
_entity_poly.pdbx_strand_id
1 'polypeptide(L)'
;ERQKQACVASAISVLGSLLAQNDEVIEIWYLTGCAFCAQAGSDNSSKDSARHYVKRAMEMLVDTQKAVKQQQQYAEDEEEDELEEQLEELICQIEDVQAKLDELGDDDEAETMED
;
A
#
# COMPACT_ATOMS: atom_id res chain seq x y z
N GLU A 1 -6.59 22.00 -12.30
CA GLU A 1 -7.72 21.08 -12.05
C GLU A 1 -8.09 20.11 -13.16
N ARG A 2 -8.73 20.49 -14.27
CA ARG A 2 -9.24 19.49 -15.25
C ARG A 2 -8.17 18.55 -15.82
N GLN A 3 -7.01 19.08 -16.19
CA GLN A 3 -5.89 18.25 -16.66
C GLN A 3 -5.36 17.32 -15.56
N LYS A 4 -5.24 17.82 -14.33
CA LYS A 4 -4.81 17.03 -13.16
C LYS A 4 -5.75 15.85 -12.92
N GLN A 5 -7.06 16.10 -12.92
CA GLN A 5 -8.07 15.04 -12.75
C GLN A 5 -8.03 14.02 -13.89
N ALA A 6 -7.85 14.47 -15.13
CA ALA A 6 -7.70 13.56 -16.28
C ALA A 6 -6.44 12.70 -16.17
N CYS A 7 -5.32 13.26 -15.70
CA CYS A 7 -4.09 12.51 -15.44
C CYS A 7 -4.29 11.47 -14.33
N VAL A 8 -4.94 11.84 -13.21
CA VAL A 8 -5.22 10.90 -12.11
C VAL A 8 -6.12 9.76 -12.56
N ALA A 9 -7.20 10.05 -13.30
CA ALA A 9 -8.08 9.02 -13.85
C ALA A 9 -7.34 8.07 -14.82
N SER A 10 -6.45 8.63 -15.65
CA SER A 10 -5.61 7.83 -16.55
C SER A 10 -4.64 6.95 -15.76
N ALA A 11 -4.04 7.47 -14.69
CA ALA A 11 -3.15 6.70 -13.82
C ALA A 11 -3.90 5.54 -13.14
N ILE A 12 -5.09 5.78 -12.58
CA ILE A 12 -5.93 4.73 -11.99
C ILE A 12 -6.25 3.66 -13.04
N SER A 13 -6.60 4.06 -14.27
CA SER A 13 -6.88 3.09 -15.33
C SER A 13 -5.66 2.23 -15.70
N VAL A 14 -4.48 2.84 -15.82
CA VAL A 14 -3.26 2.10 -16.16
C VAL A 14 -2.85 1.19 -15.01
N LEU A 15 -2.81 1.70 -13.79
CA LEU A 15 -2.46 0.92 -12.60
C LEU A 15 -3.44 -0.24 -12.38
N GLY A 16 -4.74 0.00 -12.54
CA GLY A 16 -5.75 -1.07 -12.47
C GLY A 16 -5.56 -2.13 -13.55
N SER A 17 -5.14 -1.75 -14.77
CA SER A 17 -4.81 -2.71 -15.82
C SER A 17 -3.55 -3.54 -15.51
N LEU A 18 -2.60 -2.96 -14.80
CA LEU A 18 -1.41 -3.67 -14.34
C LEU A 18 -1.75 -4.64 -13.21
N LEU A 19 -2.57 -4.23 -12.23
CA LEU A 19 -3.08 -5.13 -11.17
C LEU A 19 -3.84 -6.32 -11.76
N ALA A 20 -4.64 -6.10 -12.79
CA ALA A 20 -5.35 -7.19 -13.47
C ALA A 20 -4.43 -8.21 -14.15
N GLN A 21 -3.18 -7.81 -14.46
CA GLN A 21 -2.18 -8.68 -15.07
C GLN A 21 -1.22 -9.29 -14.06
N ASN A 22 -0.87 -8.54 -13.01
CA ASN A 22 0.04 -8.94 -11.96
C ASN A 22 -0.33 -8.21 -10.67
N ASP A 23 -0.95 -8.93 -9.75
CA ASP A 23 -1.36 -8.45 -8.43
C ASP A 23 -0.33 -8.75 -7.33
N GLU A 24 0.84 -9.28 -7.67
CA GLU A 24 1.92 -9.60 -6.73
C GLU A 24 2.89 -8.42 -6.50
N VAL A 25 2.78 -7.34 -7.29
CA VAL A 25 3.67 -6.17 -7.17
C VAL A 25 3.08 -5.13 -6.20
N ILE A 26 3.72 -5.01 -5.03
CA ILE A 26 3.30 -4.15 -3.91
C ILE A 26 3.15 -2.69 -4.33
N GLU A 27 4.10 -2.17 -5.10
CA GLU A 27 4.15 -0.77 -5.52
C GLU A 27 2.95 -0.40 -6.38
N ILE A 28 2.41 -1.34 -7.15
CA ILE A 28 1.23 -1.09 -7.99
C ILE A 28 0.00 -0.90 -7.11
N TRP A 29 -0.15 -1.71 -6.06
CA TRP A 29 -1.20 -1.52 -5.05
C TRP A 29 -1.05 -0.17 -4.35
N TYR A 30 0.13 0.15 -3.85
CA TYR A 30 0.40 1.42 -3.15
C TYR A 30 0.13 2.64 -4.04
N LEU A 31 0.63 2.64 -5.28
CA LEU A 31 0.43 3.74 -6.23
C LEU A 31 -1.04 3.88 -6.64
N THR A 32 -1.78 2.78 -6.74
CA THR A 32 -3.23 2.80 -7.00
C THR A 32 -3.96 3.51 -5.86
N GLY A 33 -3.64 3.15 -4.62
CA GLY A 33 -4.19 3.83 -3.44
C GLY A 33 -3.86 5.32 -3.39
N CYS A 34 -2.62 5.68 -3.71
CA CYS A 34 -2.20 7.08 -3.84
C CYS A 34 -2.98 7.84 -4.93
N ALA A 35 -3.25 7.19 -6.07
CA ALA A 35 -4.02 7.80 -7.15
C ALA A 35 -5.48 8.03 -6.75
N PHE A 36 -6.11 7.09 -6.05
CA PHE A 36 -7.44 7.28 -5.47
C PHE A 36 -7.47 8.38 -4.41
N CYS A 37 -6.43 8.46 -3.55
CA CYS A 37 -6.28 9.55 -2.60
C CYS A 37 -6.15 10.91 -3.31
N ALA A 38 -5.42 10.97 -4.42
CA ALA A 38 -5.29 12.20 -5.22
C ALA A 38 -6.56 12.56 -5.99
N GLN A 39 -7.42 11.58 -6.27
CA GLN A 39 -8.75 11.79 -6.85
C GLN A 39 -9.77 12.25 -5.81
N ALA A 40 -9.61 11.80 -4.56
CA ALA A 40 -10.50 12.13 -3.46
C ALA A 40 -10.51 13.64 -3.19
N GLY A 41 -11.54 14.31 -3.70
CA GLY A 41 -11.95 15.64 -3.23
C GLY A 41 -12.67 15.50 -1.88
N SER A 42 -13.93 15.96 -1.82
CA SER A 42 -14.82 15.74 -0.67
C SER A 42 -15.59 14.40 -0.74
N ASP A 43 -15.20 13.50 -1.64
CA ASP A 43 -15.92 12.26 -1.91
C ASP A 43 -15.32 11.11 -1.10
N ASN A 44 -16.13 10.54 -0.21
CA ASN A 44 -15.71 9.45 0.68
C ASN A 44 -15.44 8.14 -0.10
N SER A 45 -16.11 7.89 -1.23
CA SER A 45 -15.91 6.65 -1.99
C SER A 45 -14.48 6.50 -2.54
N SER A 46 -13.85 7.62 -2.91
CA SER A 46 -12.46 7.62 -3.35
C SER A 46 -11.48 7.41 -2.19
N LYS A 47 -11.84 7.79 -0.95
CA LYS A 47 -11.03 7.51 0.24
C LYS A 47 -11.08 6.04 0.64
N ASP A 48 -12.26 5.41 0.57
CA ASP A 48 -12.41 3.98 0.85
C ASP A 48 -11.57 3.14 -0.11
N SER A 49 -11.63 3.49 -1.39
CA SER A 49 -10.81 2.87 -2.44
C SER A 49 -9.32 3.07 -2.12
N ALA A 50 -8.91 4.30 -1.78
CA ALA A 50 -7.52 4.58 -1.41
C ALA A 50 -7.05 3.68 -0.26
N ARG A 51 -7.82 3.60 0.83
CA ARG A 51 -7.52 2.76 1.99
C ARG A 51 -7.44 1.29 1.64
N HIS A 52 -8.38 0.77 0.85
CA HIS A 52 -8.36 -0.63 0.41
C HIS A 52 -7.04 -0.98 -0.27
N TYR A 53 -6.60 -0.16 -1.24
CA TYR A 53 -5.37 -0.41 -1.98
C TYR A 53 -4.11 -0.25 -1.11
N VAL A 54 -4.04 0.79 -0.26
CA VAL A 54 -2.90 1.01 0.63
C VAL A 54 -2.82 -0.10 1.70
N LYS A 55 -3.95 -0.54 2.26
CA LYS A 55 -4.01 -1.63 3.24
C LYS A 55 -3.55 -2.95 2.63
N ARG A 56 -3.92 -3.22 1.38
CA ARG A 56 -3.42 -4.40 0.67
C ARG A 56 -1.91 -4.36 0.47
N ALA A 57 -1.34 -3.20 0.11
CA ALA A 57 0.11 -3.04 0.02
C ALA A 57 0.81 -3.29 1.37
N MET A 58 0.23 -2.79 2.48
CA MET A 58 0.72 -3.05 3.83
C MET A 58 0.72 -4.54 4.18
N GLU A 59 -0.38 -5.25 3.91
CA GLU A 59 -0.46 -6.70 4.15
C GLU A 59 0.65 -7.45 3.40
N MET A 60 0.88 -7.10 2.14
CA MET A 60 1.91 -7.73 1.32
C MET A 60 3.32 -7.42 1.85
N LEU A 61 3.61 -6.18 2.27
CA LEU A 61 4.90 -5.83 2.87
C LEU A 61 5.15 -6.61 4.17
N VAL A 62 4.15 -6.71 5.02
CA VAL A 62 4.24 -7.47 6.28
C VAL A 62 4.48 -8.95 6.01
N ASP A 63 3.81 -9.53 5.00
CA ASP A 63 4.02 -10.92 4.63
C ASP A 63 5.40 -11.16 3.99
N THR A 64 5.88 -10.24 3.15
CA THR A 64 7.26 -10.26 2.63
C THR A 64 8.28 -10.17 3.75
N GLN A 65 8.11 -9.26 4.72
CA GLN A 65 8.99 -9.15 5.88
C GLN A 65 9.03 -10.46 6.69
N LYS A 66 7.90 -11.12 6.89
CA LYS A 66 7.87 -12.44 7.56
C LYS A 66 8.62 -13.49 6.75
N ALA A 67 8.49 -13.49 5.43
CA ALA A 67 9.17 -14.44 4.57
C ALA A 67 10.69 -14.24 4.60
N VAL A 68 11.18 -12.99 4.52
CA VAL A 68 12.60 -12.67 4.64
C VAL A 68 13.15 -13.07 6.01
N LYS A 69 12.43 -12.77 7.11
CA LYS A 69 12.79 -13.23 8.47
C LYS A 69 12.86 -14.76 8.59
N GLN A 70 12.04 -15.49 7.85
CA GLN A 70 12.10 -16.96 7.83
C GLN A 70 13.31 -17.45 7.04
N GLN A 71 13.66 -16.81 5.93
CA GLN A 71 14.84 -17.15 5.15
C GLN A 71 16.12 -16.91 5.95
N GLN A 72 16.20 -15.80 6.70
CA GLN A 72 17.34 -15.46 7.54
C GLN A 72 17.66 -16.55 8.59
N GLN A 73 16.67 -17.33 9.05
CA GLN A 73 16.89 -18.42 10.01
C GLN A 73 17.70 -19.60 9.45
N TYR A 74 17.77 -19.71 8.12
CA TYR A 74 18.44 -20.78 7.40
C TYR A 74 19.57 -20.29 6.50
N ALA A 75 19.84 -18.98 6.51
CA ALA A 75 20.86 -18.34 5.69
C ALA A 75 22.27 -18.70 6.16
N GLU A 76 23.21 -18.76 5.22
CA GLU A 76 24.64 -18.83 5.51
C GLU A 76 25.19 -17.40 5.76
N ASP A 77 26.34 -17.28 6.43
CA ASP A 77 26.90 -15.99 6.88
C ASP A 77 27.00 -14.92 5.77
N GLU A 78 27.24 -15.29 4.51
CA GLU A 78 27.32 -14.35 3.38
C GLU A 78 25.93 -13.89 2.88
N GLU A 79 24.88 -14.70 3.09
CA GLU A 79 23.50 -14.37 2.72
C GLU A 79 22.76 -13.60 3.83
N GLU A 80 23.24 -13.69 5.08
CA GLU A 80 22.64 -13.01 6.23
C GLU A 80 22.69 -11.48 6.10
N ASP A 81 23.84 -10.93 5.67
CA ASP A 81 24.02 -9.49 5.46
C ASP A 81 23.04 -8.94 4.39
N GLU A 82 22.87 -9.65 3.27
CA GLU A 82 21.94 -9.26 2.20
C GLU A 82 20.48 -9.29 2.65
N LEU A 83 20.11 -10.26 3.49
CA LEU A 83 18.76 -10.37 4.05
C LEU A 83 18.50 -9.31 5.13
N GLU A 84 19.53 -8.92 5.90
CA GLU A 84 19.44 -7.82 6.86
C GLU A 84 19.18 -6.49 6.16
N GLU A 85 19.93 -6.18 5.09
CA GLU A 85 19.68 -4.99 4.25
C GLU A 85 18.25 -4.97 3.70
N GLN A 86 17.76 -6.10 3.16
CA GLN A 86 16.38 -6.21 2.68
C GLN A 86 15.34 -6.00 3.78
N LEU A 87 15.60 -6.46 5.01
CA LEU A 87 14.70 -6.24 6.14
C LEU A 87 14.64 -4.77 6.54
N GLU A 88 15.77 -4.07 6.55
CA GLU A 88 15.82 -2.63 6.83
C GLU A 88 15.04 -1.82 5.80
N GLU A 89 15.18 -2.15 4.51
CA GLU A 89 14.39 -1.53 3.44
C GLU A 89 12.89 -1.78 3.62
N LEU A 90 12.50 -3.03 3.91
CA LEU A 90 11.10 -3.38 4.17
C LEU A 90 10.53 -2.66 5.39
N ILE A 91 11.34 -2.45 6.44
CA ILE A 91 10.92 -1.68 7.62
C ILE A 91 10.60 -0.23 7.22
N CYS A 92 11.50 0.42 6.47
CA CYS A 92 11.27 1.79 5.99
C CYS A 92 9.99 1.88 5.15
N GLN A 93 9.79 0.93 4.22
CA GLN A 93 8.60 0.89 3.38
C GLN A 93 7.32 0.67 4.19
N ILE A 94 7.34 -0.21 5.20
CA ILE A 94 6.21 -0.43 6.11
C ILE A 94 5.87 0.87 6.85
N GLU A 95 6.86 1.59 7.36
CA GLU A 95 6.63 2.87 8.06
C GLU A 95 5.99 3.91 7.14
N ASP A 96 6.48 4.04 5.91
CA ASP A 96 5.91 4.97 4.91
C ASP A 96 4.46 4.62 4.55
N VAL A 97 4.15 3.33 4.37
CA VAL A 97 2.79 2.88 4.08
C VAL A 97 1.87 3.04 5.29
N GLN A 98 2.37 2.81 6.51
CA GLN A 98 1.61 3.04 7.75
C GLN A 98 1.26 4.51 7.91
N ALA A 99 2.24 5.41 7.74
CA ALA A 99 1.99 6.85 7.77
C ALA A 99 0.92 7.25 6.75
N LYS A 100 0.91 6.59 5.57
CA LYS A 100 -0.13 6.85 4.57
C LYS A 100 -1.52 6.36 4.98
N LEU A 101 -1.63 5.23 5.68
CA LEU A 101 -2.90 4.77 6.25
C LEU A 101 -3.40 5.71 7.33
N ASP A 102 -2.51 6.17 8.21
CA ASP A 102 -2.84 7.11 9.28
C ASP A 102 -3.38 8.44 8.71
N GLU A 103 -2.79 8.94 7.61
CA GLU A 103 -3.29 10.11 6.88
C GLU A 103 -4.71 9.91 6.32
N LEU A 104 -5.04 8.70 5.90
CA LEU A 104 -6.36 8.37 5.37
C LEU A 104 -7.39 8.22 6.50
N GLY A 105 -6.97 8.00 7.75
CA GLY A 105 -7.81 7.77 8.93
C GLY A 105 -8.48 6.39 8.95
N ASP A 106 -9.18 6.07 10.04
CA ASP A 106 -10.05 4.88 10.15
C ASP A 106 -11.53 5.32 10.09
N ASP A 107 -12.38 4.60 9.34
CA ASP A 107 -13.85 4.82 9.33
C ASP A 107 -14.58 4.02 10.42
N ASP A 108 -13.84 3.34 11.31
CA ASP A 108 -14.44 2.51 12.37
C ASP A 108 -15.16 3.32 13.47
N GLU A 109 -15.21 4.65 13.38
CA GLU A 109 -16.00 5.52 14.28
C GLU A 109 -17.44 5.80 13.79
N ALA A 110 -17.96 5.10 12.77
CA ALA A 110 -19.32 5.32 12.25
C ALA A 110 -20.41 4.35 12.76
N GLU A 111 -20.10 3.39 13.65
CA GLU A 111 -21.03 2.33 14.08
C GLU A 111 -21.22 2.24 15.62
N THR A 112 -21.14 3.35 16.36
CA THR A 112 -21.61 3.39 17.76
C THR A 112 -22.45 4.63 18.06
N MET A 113 -23.60 4.76 17.40
CA MET A 113 -24.68 5.61 17.89
C MET A 113 -26.02 5.09 17.40
N GLU A 114 -26.50 3.99 17.99
CA GLU A 114 -27.92 3.69 18.14
C GLU A 114 -28.09 2.61 19.22
N ASP A 115 -28.36 3.07 20.45
CA ASP A 115 -29.41 2.55 21.35
C ASP A 115 -29.68 3.56 22.49
#